data_AF-A0AAJ6E9D7-F1
#
_entry.id   AF-A0AAJ6E9D7-F1
#
_cell.length_a   1.000
_cell.length_b   1.000
_cell.length_c   1.000
_cell.angle_alpha   90.00
_cell.angle_beta   90.00
_cell.angle_gamma   90.00
#
_symmetry.space_group_name_H-M   'P 1'
#
loop_
_entity.id
_entity.type
_entity.pdbx_description
1 polymer ?
#
loop_
_entity_poly.entity_id
_entity_poly.type
_entity_poly.pdbx_seq_one_letter_code
_entity_poly.pdbx_strand_id
1 'polypeptide(L)' 'MDRFFLAMMVSAVLLLIVATDLLVNGPGMQEPANVANILPAAPARLVR' A
#
# COMPACT_ATOMS: atom_id res chain seq x y z
N MET A 1 5.98 -32.49 11.88
CA MET A 1 6.26 -31.24 12.63
C MET A 1 7.17 -30.31 11.84
N ASP A 2 8.04 -30.84 10.98
CA ASP A 2 9.09 -30.10 10.26
C ASP A 2 8.56 -29.08 9.26
N ARG A 3 7.46 -29.40 8.55
CA ARG A 3 6.86 -28.48 7.56
C ARG A 3 6.25 -27.24 8.21
N PHE A 4 5.66 -27.37 9.41
CA PHE A 4 5.14 -26.23 10.16
C PHE A 4 6.26 -25.36 10.70
N PHE A 5 7.35 -25.97 11.17
CA PHE A 5 8.53 -25.25 11.64
C PHE A 5 9.20 -24.50 10.50
N LEU A 6 9.32 -25.13 9.33
CA LEU A 6 9.82 -24.49 8.11
C LEU A 6 8.93 -23.33 7.68
N ALA A 7 7.61 -23.52 7.66
CA ALA A 7 6.67 -22.45 7.32
C ALA A 7 6.74 -21.28 8.32
N MET A 8 6.88 -21.56 9.62
CA MET A 8 7.05 -20.55 10.67
C MET A 8 8.37 -19.79 10.49
N MET A 9 9.47 -20.49 10.22
CA MET A 9 10.78 -19.90 9.97
C MET A 9 10.74 -18.98 8.75
N VAL A 10 10.18 -19.45 7.63
CA VAL A 10 10.04 -18.65 6.40
C VAL A 10 9.15 -17.44 6.65
N SER A 11 8.01 -17.61 7.33
CA SER A 11 7.10 -16.50 7.66
C SER A 11 7.78 -15.43 8.52
N ALA A 12 8.51 -15.84 9.55
CA ALA A 12 9.26 -14.92 10.41
C ALA A 12 10.31 -14.12 9.63
N VAL A 13 11.04 -14.78 8.71
CA VAL A 13 12.03 -14.11 7.85
C VAL A 13 11.35 -13.10 6.92
N LEU A 14 10.22 -13.46 6.31
CA LEU A 14 9.47 -12.56 5.43
C LEU A 14 8.97 -11.33 6.20
N LEU A 15 8.42 -11.51 7.40
CA LEU A 15 7.98 -10.39 8.25
C LEU A 15 9.14 -9.49 8.66
N LEU A 16 10.31 -10.07 8.97
CA LEU A 16 11.50 -9.30 9.31
C LEU A 16 11.99 -8.44 8.15
N ILE A 17 11.94 -8.96 6.91
CA ILE A 17 12.30 -8.19 5.70
C ILE A 17 11.37 -6.99 5.55
N VAL A 18 10.05 -7.21 5.62
CA VAL A 18 9.05 -6.13 5.50
C VAL A 18 9.22 -5.10 6.61
N ALA A 19 9.43 -5.54 7.86
CA ALA A 19 9.66 -4.64 8.98
C ALA A 19 10.94 -3.82 8.82
N THR A 20 12.00 -4.44 8.29
CA THR A 20 13.28 -3.75 8.02
C THR A 20 13.15 -2.75 6.89
N ASP A 21 12.44 -3.11 5.82
CA ASP A 21 12.14 -2.21 4.71
C ASP A 21 11.33 -0.99 5.20
N LEU A 22 10.33 -1.22 6.05
CA LEU A 22 9.55 -0.16 6.69
C LEU A 22 10.40 0.72 7.63
N LEU A 23 11.35 0.12 8.34
CA LEU A 23 12.28 0.85 9.20
C LEU A 23 13.24 1.74 8.40
N VAL A 24 13.69 1.26 7.24
CA VAL A 24 14.66 1.97 6.38
C VAL A 24 13.98 3.03 5.52
N ASN A 25 12.86 2.68 4.88
CA ASN A 25 12.18 3.51 3.90
C ASN A 25 11.00 4.30 4.49
N GLY A 26 10.63 4.02 5.75
CA GLY A 26 9.47 4.60 6.41
C GLY A 26 8.15 3.98 5.92
N PRO A 27 7.04 4.19 6.64
CA PRO A 27 5.72 3.89 6.11
C PRO A 27 5.50 4.73 4.86
N GLY A 28 5.41 4.07 3.71
CA GLY A 28 5.08 4.70 2.44
C GLY A 28 3.78 5.47 2.64
N MET A 29 3.90 6.80 2.78
CA MET A 29 2.77 7.69 2.78
C MET A 29 2.23 7.63 1.36
N GLN A 30 1.30 6.70 1.11
CA GLN A 30 0.36 6.85 0.02
C GLN A 30 -0.32 8.19 0.30
N GLU A 31 0.16 9.24 -0.38
CA GLU A 31 -0.60 10.47 -0.56
C GLU A 31 -2.03 10.04 -0.85
N PRO A 32 -3.03 10.56 -0.10
CA PRO A 32 -4.40 10.18 -0.30
C PRO A 32 -4.68 10.39 -1.78
N ALA A 33 -4.92 9.29 -2.50
CA ALA A 33 -5.19 9.35 -3.92
C ALA A 33 -6.28 10.41 -4.10
N ASN A 34 -5.93 11.54 -4.70
CA ASN A 34 -6.82 12.66 -4.83
C ASN A 34 -7.88 12.27 -5.85
N VAL A 35 -8.86 11.48 -5.41
CA VAL A 35 -10.01 11.01 -6.20
C VAL A 35 -10.83 12.22 -6.67
N ALA A 36 -10.62 13.40 -6.08
CA ALA A 36 -11.23 14.65 -6.55
C ALA A 36 -10.68 15.14 -7.91
N ASN A 37 -9.51 14.66 -8.36
CA ASN A 37 -8.95 15.04 -9.66
C ASN A 37 -9.29 14.08 -10.80
N ILE A 38 -10.10 13.03 -10.53
CA ILE A 38 -10.58 12.07 -11.55
C ILE A 38 -11.94 12.50 -12.13
N LEU A 39 -12.52 13.63 -11.69
CA LEU A 39 -13.67 14.18 -12.40
C LEU A 39 -13.16 15.01 -13.59
N PRO A 40 -13.39 14.57 -14.85
CA PRO A 40 -13.02 15.37 -16.00
C PRO A 40 -13.83 16.67 -15.93
N ALA A 41 -13.14 17.81 -15.89
CA ALA A 41 -13.75 19.10 -16.13
C ALA A 41 -14.46 19.06 -17.49
N ALA A 42 -15.79 18.97 -17.47
CA ALA A 42 -16.67 19.01 -18.64
C ALA A 42 -17.87 19.93 -18.31
N PRO A 43 -18.40 20.67 -19.29
CA PRO A 43 -18.30 22.12 -19.32
C PRO A 43 -19.61 22.82 -18.95
N ALA A 44 -19.48 24.09 -18.54
CA ALA A 44 -20.41 25.19 -18.70
C ALA A 44 -21.92 24.88 -18.64
N ARG A 45 -22.50 25.20 -17.49
CA ARG A 45 -23.82 25.85 -17.32
C ARG A 45 -24.55 26.14 -18.65
N LEU A 46 -25.51 25.30 -18.99
CA LEU A 46 -26.52 25.58 -20.00
C LEU A 46 -27.88 25.11 -19.46
N VAL A 47 -28.50 25.96 -18.63
CA VAL A 47 -29.93 25.89 -18.32
C VAL A 47 -30.50 27.27 -18.61
N ARG A 48 -31.32 27.30 -19.65
CA ARG A 48 -32.17 28.40 -20.10
C ARG A 48 -33.38 28.53 -19.20
#